data_AF-A0A7X8D239-F1
#
_entry.id   AF-A0A7X8D239-F1
#
_cell.length_a   1.000
_cell.length_b   1.000
_cell.length_c   1.000
_cell.angle_alpha   90.00
_cell.angle_beta   90.00
_cell.angle_gamma   90.00
#
_symmetry.space_group_name_H-M   'P 1'
#
loop_
_entity.id
_entity.type
_entity.pdbx_description
1 polymer ?
#
loop_
_entity_poly.entity_id
_entity_poly.type
_entity_poly.pdbx_seq_one_letter_code
_entity_poly.pdbx_strand_id
1 'polypeptide(L)'
;MNGENEIYKEAVEKYYDEGATDLPASYLANNKLIINHEERNFLEELKKSLNECQRFYMSVAFINFSGLQLLLDTFKELEDKGVEGKILTSTYLNFTEPKALRRIKEFSNIDLKIFLASKEVGFHTKAYIFEQEDSYKIIIGSSNITQSALKSNIEWNVSTISKKDDTFAKEVIEEYLKLWERTDIVDEEFIKKYDALVKEINKNERQNEIQLSDYQSIKPNPMQRRAVDNLSRLRRMGEEKALVIAATGTGKTYMSAFDVIEYNAKKVLFIVHREEILQDARRAFARLVKNKDMKMGVYTGSRKDTEVDFLFATIQSMSRHLHSFSKDEFEYLIIDEAHHSSSSSYKKVLDYFTPKFLL
;
A
#
# COMPACT_ATOMS: atom_id res chain seq x y z
N MET A 1 10.65 -28.78 -27.00
CA MET A 1 9.83 -29.22 -25.85
C MET A 1 8.36 -29.24 -26.25
N ASN A 2 8.00 -30.02 -27.28
CA ASN A 2 6.63 -30.06 -27.82
C ASN A 2 5.98 -31.46 -27.77
N GLY A 3 6.63 -32.45 -27.14
CA GLY A 3 6.13 -33.84 -27.10
C GLY A 3 5.37 -34.22 -25.82
N GLU A 4 5.58 -33.53 -24.70
CA GLU A 4 4.92 -33.88 -23.43
C GLU A 4 3.46 -33.36 -23.36
N ASN A 5 3.14 -32.25 -24.02
CA ASN A 5 1.78 -31.68 -24.01
C ASN A 5 0.76 -32.46 -24.85
N GLU A 6 1.20 -33.26 -25.83
CA GLU A 6 0.31 -34.12 -26.64
C GLU A 6 -0.12 -35.36 -25.86
N ILE A 7 0.78 -35.95 -25.07
CA ILE A 7 0.50 -37.14 -24.25
C ILE A 7 -0.52 -36.82 -23.15
N TYR A 8 -0.46 -35.63 -22.54
CA TYR A 8 -1.47 -35.19 -21.56
C TYR A 8 -2.83 -34.89 -22.20
N LYS A 9 -2.86 -34.39 -23.44
CA LYS A 9 -4.11 -34.18 -24.18
C LYS A 9 -4.76 -35.51 -24.57
N GLU A 10 -4.01 -36.45 -25.12
CA GLU A 10 -4.50 -37.78 -25.46
C GLU A 10 -4.95 -38.56 -24.21
N ALA A 11 -4.24 -38.43 -23.08
CA ALA A 11 -4.64 -39.09 -21.83
C ALA A 11 -5.94 -38.51 -21.25
N VAL A 12 -6.17 -37.19 -21.40
CA VAL A 12 -7.42 -36.54 -20.97
C VAL A 12 -8.57 -36.89 -21.92
N GLU A 13 -8.36 -36.84 -23.23
CA GLU A 13 -9.38 -37.19 -24.24
C GLU A 13 -9.77 -38.67 -24.14
N LYS A 14 -8.80 -39.58 -23.94
CA LYS A 14 -9.07 -41.01 -23.77
C LYS A 14 -9.84 -41.34 -22.49
N TYR A 15 -9.69 -40.54 -21.44
CA TYR A 15 -10.48 -40.66 -20.20
C TYR A 15 -11.93 -40.17 -20.38
N TYR A 16 -12.20 -39.30 -21.35
CA TYR A 16 -13.54 -38.82 -21.69
C TYR A 16 -14.25 -39.71 -22.72
N ASP A 17 -13.52 -40.31 -23.68
CA ASP A 17 -14.10 -41.16 -24.72
C ASP A 17 -14.34 -42.62 -24.29
N GLU A 18 -13.58 -43.16 -23.34
CA GLU A 18 -13.78 -44.50 -22.80
C GLU A 18 -14.51 -44.46 -21.43
N GLY A 19 -15.80 -44.09 -21.44
CA GLY A 19 -16.75 -44.55 -20.42
C GLY A 19 -17.23 -43.58 -19.35
N ALA A 20 -17.59 -42.33 -19.70
CA ALA A 20 -18.35 -41.44 -18.83
C ALA A 20 -19.72 -41.03 -19.43
N THR A 21 -20.43 -41.98 -20.04
CA THR A 21 -21.84 -41.80 -20.40
C THR A 21 -22.70 -42.35 -19.27
N ASP A 22 -23.49 -41.47 -18.64
CA ASP A 22 -24.41 -41.69 -17.50
C ASP A 22 -23.86 -41.46 -16.07
N LEU A 23 -23.17 -40.34 -15.85
CA LEU A 23 -23.25 -39.70 -14.52
C LEU A 23 -24.54 -38.86 -14.47
N PRO A 24 -25.48 -39.14 -13.54
CA PRO A 24 -26.67 -38.32 -13.36
C PRO A 24 -26.28 -36.85 -13.15
N ALA A 25 -27.05 -35.90 -13.69
CA ALA A 25 -26.78 -34.47 -13.51
C ALA A 25 -26.64 -34.03 -12.03
N SER A 26 -27.16 -34.83 -11.09
CA SER A 26 -26.96 -34.67 -9.65
C SER A 26 -25.50 -34.85 -9.17
N TYR A 27 -24.60 -35.37 -10.02
CA TYR A 27 -23.16 -35.52 -9.73
C TYR A 27 -22.29 -34.45 -10.39
N LEU A 28 -22.85 -33.58 -11.24
CA LEU A 28 -22.12 -32.46 -11.83
C LEU A 28 -22.16 -31.28 -10.84
N ALA A 29 -21.18 -31.21 -9.95
CA ALA A 29 -20.95 -30.02 -9.14
C ALA A 29 -20.67 -28.83 -10.07
N ASN A 30 -21.54 -27.81 -10.05
CA ASN A 30 -21.38 -26.61 -10.87
C ASN A 30 -20.34 -25.67 -10.24
N ASN A 31 -19.09 -26.13 -10.29
CA ASN A 31 -17.95 -25.46 -9.69
C ASN A 31 -17.39 -24.41 -10.65
N LYS A 32 -17.04 -23.26 -10.11
CA LYS A 32 -16.50 -22.13 -10.86
C LYS A 32 -15.29 -21.55 -10.16
N LEU A 33 -14.17 -21.51 -10.85
CA LEU A 33 -12.99 -20.78 -10.41
C LEU A 33 -13.23 -19.27 -10.57
N ILE A 34 -12.90 -18.51 -9.53
CA ILE A 34 -12.94 -17.06 -9.48
C ILE A 34 -11.54 -16.56 -9.17
N ILE A 35 -11.00 -15.79 -10.11
CA ILE A 35 -9.72 -15.12 -10.03
C ILE A 35 -9.90 -13.62 -10.25
N ASN A 36 -8.91 -12.83 -9.86
CA ASN A 36 -8.84 -11.43 -10.28
C ASN A 36 -8.12 -11.34 -11.64
N HIS A 37 -8.80 -10.74 -12.61
CA HIS A 37 -8.31 -10.44 -13.96
C HIS A 37 -8.87 -9.07 -14.39
N GLU A 38 -8.36 -8.49 -15.48
CA GLU A 38 -8.77 -7.14 -15.95
C GLU A 38 -10.28 -7.00 -16.19
N GLU A 39 -10.96 -8.07 -16.59
CA GLU A 39 -12.39 -8.08 -16.94
C GLU A 39 -13.31 -8.62 -15.84
N ARG A 40 -12.75 -9.27 -14.81
CA ARG A 40 -13.53 -9.91 -13.74
C ARG A 40 -12.71 -10.00 -12.48
N ASN A 41 -13.32 -9.66 -11.35
CA ASN A 41 -12.68 -9.75 -10.04
C ASN A 41 -13.61 -10.39 -9.01
N PHE A 42 -13.05 -10.75 -7.86
CA PHE A 42 -13.81 -11.37 -6.79
C PHE A 42 -14.87 -10.42 -6.19
N LEU A 43 -14.62 -9.10 -6.18
CA LEU A 43 -15.59 -8.10 -5.70
C LEU A 43 -16.92 -8.18 -6.45
N GLU A 44 -16.90 -8.28 -7.78
CA GLU A 44 -18.11 -8.35 -8.59
C GLU A 44 -18.93 -9.62 -8.29
N GLU A 45 -18.27 -10.75 -8.15
CA GLU A 45 -18.93 -12.00 -7.80
C GLU A 45 -19.49 -11.97 -6.38
N LEU A 46 -18.76 -11.37 -5.44
CA LEU A 46 -19.20 -11.16 -4.06
C LEU A 46 -20.45 -10.27 -4.01
N LYS A 47 -20.44 -9.11 -4.68
CA LYS A 47 -21.60 -8.21 -4.77
C LYS A 47 -22.80 -8.87 -5.42
N LYS A 48 -22.60 -9.60 -6.51
CA LYS A 48 -23.66 -10.35 -7.18
C LYS A 48 -24.30 -11.36 -6.22
N SER A 49 -23.48 -12.14 -5.55
CA SER A 49 -23.96 -13.20 -4.65
C SER A 49 -24.70 -12.64 -3.43
N LEU A 50 -24.23 -11.51 -2.90
CA LEU A 50 -24.92 -10.75 -1.85
C LEU A 50 -26.31 -10.28 -2.28
N ASN A 51 -26.42 -9.72 -3.49
CA ASN A 51 -27.68 -9.19 -3.99
C ASN A 51 -28.72 -10.26 -4.35
N GLU A 52 -28.30 -11.51 -4.54
CA GLU A 52 -29.15 -12.64 -4.93
C GLU A 52 -29.54 -13.54 -3.74
N CYS A 53 -29.10 -13.25 -2.52
CA CYS A 53 -29.30 -14.12 -1.36
C CYS A 53 -30.46 -13.67 -0.44
N GLN A 54 -31.01 -14.62 0.32
CA GLN A 54 -31.97 -14.39 1.39
C GLN A 54 -31.27 -14.11 2.73
N ARG A 55 -30.11 -14.73 2.95
CA ARG A 55 -29.21 -14.55 4.11
C ARG A 55 -27.77 -14.74 3.67
N PHE A 56 -26.82 -14.16 4.39
CA PHE A 56 -25.40 -14.41 4.12
C PHE A 56 -24.58 -14.68 5.38
N TYR A 57 -23.55 -15.50 5.22
CA TYR A 57 -22.62 -15.88 6.27
C TYR A 57 -21.20 -15.71 5.73
N MET A 58 -20.36 -14.98 6.47
CA MET A 58 -18.95 -14.76 6.11
C MET A 58 -18.06 -15.20 7.25
N SER A 59 -17.04 -16.00 6.94
CA SER A 59 -15.96 -16.38 7.86
C SER A 59 -14.65 -15.97 7.20
N VAL A 60 -14.15 -14.78 7.56
CA VAL A 60 -13.02 -14.16 6.87
C VAL A 60 -11.99 -13.70 7.88
N ALA A 61 -10.79 -14.24 7.76
CA ALA A 61 -9.72 -13.98 8.71
C ALA A 61 -9.44 -12.49 8.93
N PHE A 62 -9.38 -11.74 7.82
CA PHE A 62 -8.96 -10.35 7.82
C PHE A 62 -9.98 -9.44 7.13
N ILE A 63 -10.31 -8.34 7.80
CA ILE A 63 -11.14 -7.27 7.24
C ILE A 63 -10.41 -5.93 7.46
N ASN A 64 -10.01 -5.28 6.37
CA ASN A 64 -9.56 -3.89 6.43
C ASN A 64 -10.64 -2.95 5.89
N PHE A 65 -10.51 -1.67 6.24
CA PHE A 65 -11.49 -0.66 5.91
C PHE A 65 -11.53 -0.36 4.42
N SER A 66 -10.40 -0.41 3.71
CA SER A 66 -10.40 -0.16 2.26
C SER A 66 -11.13 -1.26 1.47
N GLY A 67 -11.07 -2.51 1.94
CA GLY A 67 -11.87 -3.61 1.41
C GLY A 67 -13.35 -3.45 1.76
N LEU A 68 -13.65 -3.18 3.04
CA LEU A 68 -15.01 -2.96 3.50
C LEU A 68 -15.71 -1.81 2.76
N GLN A 69 -14.99 -0.72 2.49
CA GLN A 69 -15.52 0.44 1.75
C GLN A 69 -16.14 0.06 0.41
N LEU A 70 -15.62 -0.98 -0.25
CA LEU A 70 -16.16 -1.44 -1.54
C LEU A 70 -17.53 -2.10 -1.41
N LEU A 71 -17.91 -2.55 -0.20
CA LEU A 71 -19.12 -3.31 0.10
C LEU A 71 -20.18 -2.49 0.84
N LEU A 72 -19.87 -1.26 1.30
CA LEU A 72 -20.78 -0.48 2.15
C LEU A 72 -22.14 -0.20 1.49
N ASP A 73 -22.16 0.17 0.22
CA ASP A 73 -23.41 0.42 -0.52
C ASP A 73 -24.23 -0.86 -0.63
N THR A 74 -23.57 -1.99 -0.94
CA THR A 74 -24.22 -3.30 -1.00
C THR A 74 -24.79 -3.70 0.37
N PHE A 75 -24.04 -3.55 1.47
CA PHE A 75 -24.56 -3.81 2.81
C PHE A 75 -25.73 -2.92 3.17
N LYS A 76 -25.72 -1.66 2.73
CA LYS A 76 -26.85 -0.76 2.94
C LYS A 76 -28.10 -1.20 2.17
N GLU A 77 -27.94 -1.58 0.90
CA GLU A 77 -29.04 -2.13 0.10
C GLU A 77 -29.63 -3.42 0.71
N LEU A 78 -28.79 -4.27 1.30
CA LEU A 78 -29.24 -5.48 2.00
C LEU A 78 -30.00 -5.15 3.28
N GLU A 79 -29.54 -4.16 4.04
CA GLU A 79 -30.24 -3.66 5.23
C GLU A 79 -31.63 -3.15 4.86
N ASP A 80 -31.73 -2.33 3.81
CA ASP A 80 -32.99 -1.77 3.34
C ASP A 80 -33.97 -2.85 2.82
N LYS A 81 -33.45 -3.99 2.34
CA LYS A 81 -34.22 -5.17 1.92
C LYS A 81 -34.54 -6.13 3.08
N GLY A 82 -33.99 -5.91 4.29
CA GLY A 82 -34.14 -6.81 5.43
C GLY A 82 -33.39 -8.15 5.28
N VAL A 83 -32.35 -8.21 4.46
CA VAL A 83 -31.50 -9.40 4.29
C VAL A 83 -30.53 -9.50 5.45
N GLU A 84 -30.66 -10.54 6.27
CA GLU A 84 -29.82 -10.73 7.47
C GLU A 84 -28.46 -11.35 7.14
N GLY A 85 -27.43 -10.87 7.84
CA GLY A 85 -26.05 -11.27 7.66
C GLY A 85 -25.36 -11.66 8.95
N LYS A 86 -24.45 -12.64 8.88
CA LYS A 86 -23.54 -12.99 9.97
C LYS A 86 -22.10 -12.93 9.50
N ILE A 87 -21.29 -12.08 10.11
CA ILE A 87 -19.89 -11.91 9.79
C ILE A 87 -19.04 -12.34 10.98
N LEU A 88 -18.13 -13.26 10.72
CA LEU A 88 -17.08 -13.68 11.64
C LEU A 88 -15.72 -13.25 11.07
N THR A 89 -14.92 -12.60 11.91
CA THR A 89 -13.52 -12.28 11.61
C THR A 89 -12.59 -12.60 12.78
N SER A 90 -11.33 -12.15 12.76
CA SER A 90 -10.36 -12.48 13.80
C SER A 90 -9.41 -11.34 14.14
N THR A 91 -8.78 -11.46 15.32
CA THR A 91 -7.60 -10.67 15.71
C THR A 91 -6.29 -11.27 15.20
N TYR A 92 -6.32 -12.33 14.39
CA TYR A 92 -5.11 -13.02 13.92
C TYR A 92 -4.18 -12.06 13.17
N LEU A 93 -2.90 -12.10 13.51
CA LEU A 93 -1.85 -11.18 13.03
C LEU A 93 -2.18 -9.68 13.22
N ASN A 94 -3.20 -9.35 14.03
CA ASN A 94 -3.71 -8.00 14.24
C ASN A 94 -4.04 -7.24 12.93
N PHE A 95 -4.41 -7.97 11.87
CA PHE A 95 -4.64 -7.37 10.55
C PHE A 95 -5.99 -6.67 10.42
N THR A 96 -7.03 -7.22 11.07
CA THR A 96 -8.38 -6.65 11.02
C THR A 96 -8.40 -5.25 11.63
N GLU A 97 -8.92 -4.27 10.90
CA GLU A 97 -8.86 -2.88 11.36
C GLU A 97 -10.04 -2.55 12.30
N PRO A 98 -9.80 -1.97 13.49
CA PRO A 98 -10.85 -1.59 14.42
C PRO A 98 -11.94 -0.68 13.82
N LYS A 99 -11.55 0.24 12.92
CA LYS A 99 -12.49 1.10 12.18
C LYS A 99 -13.42 0.31 11.24
N ALA A 100 -12.98 -0.82 10.70
CA ALA A 100 -13.82 -1.69 9.88
C ALA A 100 -14.87 -2.39 10.75
N LEU A 101 -14.48 -2.88 11.92
CA LEU A 101 -15.41 -3.46 12.90
C LEU A 101 -16.50 -2.47 13.32
N ARG A 102 -16.11 -1.23 13.69
CA ARG A 102 -17.07 -0.16 14.03
C ARG A 102 -18.07 0.06 12.90
N ARG A 103 -17.58 0.18 11.66
CA ARG A 103 -18.42 0.48 10.51
C ARG A 103 -19.39 -0.67 10.18
N ILE A 104 -18.99 -1.92 10.35
CA ILE A 104 -19.90 -3.08 10.16
C ILE A 104 -21.02 -3.05 11.22
N LYS A 105 -20.70 -2.73 12.47
CA LYS A 105 -21.69 -2.67 13.56
C LYS A 105 -22.77 -1.59 13.41
N GLU A 106 -22.58 -0.64 12.50
CA GLU A 106 -23.59 0.37 12.19
C GLU A 106 -24.77 -0.20 11.38
N PHE A 107 -24.60 -1.38 10.76
CA PHE A 107 -25.68 -2.06 10.03
C PHE A 107 -26.49 -2.94 10.99
N SER A 108 -27.79 -2.67 11.07
CA SER A 108 -28.73 -3.34 11.99
C SER A 108 -29.06 -4.79 11.60
N ASN A 109 -28.86 -5.14 10.34
CA ASN A 109 -29.09 -6.47 9.79
C ASN A 109 -27.86 -7.39 9.84
N ILE A 110 -26.72 -6.93 10.36
CA ILE A 110 -25.46 -7.69 10.38
C ILE A 110 -25.02 -7.98 11.81
N ASP A 111 -25.02 -9.26 12.18
CA ASP A 111 -24.36 -9.73 13.39
C ASP A 111 -22.85 -9.87 13.14
N LEU A 112 -22.03 -9.31 14.04
CA LEU A 112 -20.58 -9.37 13.95
C LEU A 112 -19.98 -10.06 15.18
N LYS A 113 -19.17 -11.09 14.92
CA LYS A 113 -18.36 -11.78 15.93
C LYS A 113 -16.89 -11.79 15.58
N ILE A 114 -16.05 -12.02 16.59
CA ILE A 114 -14.61 -12.06 16.44
C ILE A 114 -13.99 -13.28 17.12
N PHE A 115 -13.08 -13.92 16.40
CA PHE A 115 -12.19 -14.93 16.94
C PHE A 115 -10.97 -14.26 17.57
N LEU A 116 -10.77 -14.46 18.87
CA LEU A 116 -9.58 -14.00 19.56
C LEU A 116 -8.42 -14.99 19.30
N ALA A 117 -7.56 -14.65 18.35
CA ALA A 117 -6.43 -15.47 18.01
C ALA A 117 -5.41 -15.49 19.16
N SER A 118 -4.86 -16.68 19.43
CA SER A 118 -3.79 -16.89 20.40
C SER A 118 -2.49 -17.24 19.68
N LYS A 119 -1.40 -17.43 20.43
CA LYS A 119 -0.14 -17.92 19.86
C LYS A 119 -0.24 -19.36 19.32
N GLU A 120 -1.17 -20.14 19.85
CA GLU A 120 -1.32 -21.56 19.57
C GLU A 120 -2.34 -21.82 18.46
N VAL A 121 -3.36 -20.97 18.37
CA VAL A 121 -4.47 -21.14 17.42
C VAL A 121 -4.65 -19.87 16.60
N GLY A 122 -4.31 -19.99 15.31
CA GLY A 122 -4.60 -18.99 14.29
C GLY A 122 -5.99 -19.16 13.69
N PHE A 123 -6.49 -18.11 13.05
CA PHE A 123 -7.74 -18.13 12.29
C PHE A 123 -7.47 -17.59 10.90
N HIS A 124 -7.55 -18.45 9.88
CA HIS A 124 -7.20 -18.10 8.50
C HIS A 124 -8.24 -18.52 7.46
N THR A 125 -9.49 -18.72 7.87
CA THR A 125 -10.58 -19.04 6.95
C THR A 125 -10.89 -17.87 6.00
N LYS A 126 -11.36 -18.17 4.79
CA LYS A 126 -12.10 -17.24 3.92
C LYS A 126 -13.21 -18.03 3.24
N ALA A 127 -14.39 -17.97 3.83
CA ALA A 127 -15.60 -18.58 3.32
C ALA A 127 -16.71 -17.52 3.24
N TYR A 128 -17.42 -17.53 2.14
CA TYR A 128 -18.56 -16.67 1.86
C TYR A 128 -19.72 -17.55 1.43
N ILE A 129 -20.80 -17.55 2.21
CA ILE A 129 -21.92 -18.46 2.04
C ILE A 129 -23.18 -17.62 1.87
N PHE A 130 -23.92 -17.88 0.81
CA PHE A 130 -25.11 -17.14 0.44
C PHE A 130 -26.28 -18.12 0.38
N GLU A 131 -27.23 -17.94 1.28
CA GLU A 131 -28.43 -18.77 1.33
C GLU A 131 -29.43 -18.29 0.28
N GLN A 132 -29.91 -19.22 -0.52
CA GLN A 132 -31.00 -19.05 -1.47
C GLN A 132 -32.21 -19.89 -1.02
N GLU A 133 -33.28 -19.92 -1.80
CA GLU A 133 -34.51 -20.63 -1.47
C GLU A 133 -34.24 -22.13 -1.21
N ASP A 134 -33.69 -22.86 -2.19
CA ASP A 134 -33.45 -24.31 -2.13
C ASP A 134 -31.97 -24.71 -2.11
N SER A 135 -31.05 -23.74 -2.08
CA SER A 135 -29.62 -23.96 -2.21
C SER A 135 -28.76 -23.00 -1.40
N TYR A 136 -27.49 -23.34 -1.26
CA TYR A 136 -26.44 -22.42 -0.85
C TYR A 136 -25.49 -22.20 -2.02
N LYS A 137 -25.12 -20.94 -2.25
CA LYS A 137 -23.92 -20.61 -3.01
C LYS A 137 -22.77 -20.43 -2.03
N ILE A 138 -21.74 -21.26 -2.18
CA ILE A 138 -20.59 -21.31 -1.27
C ILE A 138 -19.36 -20.89 -2.06
N ILE A 139 -18.62 -19.91 -1.56
CA ILE A 139 -17.33 -19.48 -2.11
C ILE A 139 -16.25 -19.65 -1.04
N ILE A 140 -15.24 -20.48 -1.32
CA ILE A 140 -14.10 -20.72 -0.44
C ILE A 140 -12.81 -20.47 -1.21
N GLY A 141 -11.84 -19.80 -0.60
CA GLY A 141 -10.57 -19.52 -1.27
C GLY A 141 -9.58 -18.72 -0.42
N SER A 142 -8.77 -17.91 -1.10
CA SER A 142 -7.70 -17.11 -0.50
C SER A 142 -8.11 -15.68 -0.14
N SER A 143 -9.26 -15.20 -0.65
CA SER A 143 -9.57 -13.77 -0.63
C SER A 143 -10.15 -13.27 0.68
N ASN A 144 -9.41 -12.39 1.37
CA ASN A 144 -9.89 -11.62 2.51
C ASN A 144 -10.71 -10.39 2.07
N ILE A 145 -11.37 -9.69 3.00
CA ILE A 145 -12.03 -8.40 2.72
C ILE A 145 -10.96 -7.29 2.80
N THR A 146 -10.14 -7.23 1.75
CA THR A 146 -9.17 -6.16 1.52
C THR A 146 -9.30 -5.65 0.09
N GLN A 147 -9.03 -4.36 -0.15
CA GLN A 147 -9.17 -3.80 -1.50
C GLN A 147 -8.37 -4.58 -2.54
N SER A 148 -7.14 -5.01 -2.19
CA SER A 148 -6.27 -5.74 -3.11
C SER A 148 -6.72 -7.19 -3.32
N ALA A 149 -7.12 -7.92 -2.27
CA ALA A 149 -7.65 -9.29 -2.42
C ALA A 149 -8.94 -9.32 -3.24
N LEU A 150 -9.80 -8.31 -3.08
CA LEU A 150 -11.06 -8.25 -3.80
C LEU A 150 -10.91 -7.82 -5.28
N LYS A 151 -9.80 -7.19 -5.68
CA LYS A 151 -9.65 -6.58 -7.02
C LYS A 151 -8.41 -6.97 -7.82
N SER A 152 -7.25 -7.14 -7.20
CA SER A 152 -5.96 -7.07 -7.92
C SER A 152 -4.96 -8.15 -7.57
N ASN A 153 -5.01 -8.73 -6.37
CA ASN A 153 -4.10 -9.81 -5.99
C ASN A 153 -4.37 -11.07 -6.81
N ILE A 154 -3.34 -11.89 -6.98
CA ILE A 154 -3.51 -13.25 -7.49
C ILE A 154 -4.22 -14.06 -6.41
N GLU A 155 -5.48 -14.39 -6.66
CA GLU A 155 -6.39 -14.99 -5.69
C GLU A 155 -7.14 -16.12 -6.37
N TRP A 156 -7.27 -17.27 -5.69
CA TRP A 156 -8.03 -18.40 -6.18
C TRP A 156 -9.19 -18.66 -5.23
N ASN A 157 -10.41 -18.58 -5.75
CA ASN A 157 -11.61 -18.94 -5.03
C ASN A 157 -12.44 -19.91 -5.86
N VAL A 158 -13.04 -20.90 -5.23
CA VAL A 158 -14.00 -21.80 -5.86
C VAL A 158 -15.39 -21.41 -5.38
N SER A 159 -16.28 -21.12 -6.31
CA SER A 159 -17.71 -21.03 -6.07
C SER A 159 -18.38 -22.35 -6.45
N THR A 160 -19.29 -22.81 -5.62
CA THR A 160 -20.17 -23.93 -5.91
C THR A 160 -21.59 -23.59 -5.49
N ILE A 161 -22.58 -24.21 -6.14
CA ILE A 161 -23.99 -24.11 -5.77
C ILE A 161 -24.43 -25.53 -5.37
N SER A 162 -24.78 -25.69 -4.11
CA SER A 162 -25.19 -26.97 -3.53
C SER A 162 -26.60 -26.86 -2.96
N LYS A 163 -27.41 -27.92 -3.11
CA LYS A 163 -28.72 -27.99 -2.46
C LYS A 163 -28.55 -28.01 -0.93
N LYS A 164 -29.57 -27.60 -0.19
CA LYS A 164 -29.50 -27.55 1.28
C LYS A 164 -29.32 -28.93 1.94
N ASP A 165 -29.74 -30.00 1.28
CA ASP A 165 -29.61 -31.38 1.75
C ASP A 165 -28.30 -32.07 1.35
N ASP A 166 -27.49 -31.42 0.49
CA ASP A 166 -26.17 -31.89 0.06
C ASP A 166 -25.19 -32.01 1.24
N THR A 167 -24.38 -33.07 1.22
CA THR A 167 -23.44 -33.37 2.32
C THR A 167 -22.40 -32.26 2.48
N PHE A 168 -21.85 -31.75 1.39
CA PHE A 168 -20.84 -30.68 1.45
C PHE A 168 -21.44 -29.38 1.99
N ALA A 169 -22.66 -29.01 1.57
CA ALA A 169 -23.34 -27.84 2.12
C ALA A 169 -23.54 -27.95 3.63
N LYS A 170 -23.98 -29.11 4.12
CA LYS A 170 -24.16 -29.36 5.56
C LYS A 170 -22.85 -29.24 6.32
N GLU A 171 -21.77 -29.86 5.84
CA GLU A 171 -20.45 -29.78 6.48
C GLU A 171 -19.95 -28.34 6.60
N VAL A 172 -20.08 -27.53 5.53
CA VAL A 172 -19.66 -26.13 5.52
C VAL A 172 -20.48 -25.29 6.52
N ILE A 173 -21.80 -25.47 6.54
CA ILE A 173 -22.68 -24.74 7.47
C ILE A 173 -22.42 -25.17 8.91
N GLU A 174 -22.28 -26.47 9.18
CA GLU A 174 -21.95 -26.98 10.51
C GLU A 174 -20.63 -26.43 11.03
N GLU A 175 -19.58 -26.40 10.18
CA GLU A 175 -18.29 -25.83 10.56
C GLU A 175 -18.38 -24.33 10.81
N TYR A 176 -19.12 -23.60 9.97
CA TYR A 176 -19.38 -22.18 10.20
C TYR A 176 -20.07 -21.94 11.56
N LEU A 177 -21.10 -22.72 11.88
CA LEU A 177 -21.85 -22.59 13.14
C LEU A 177 -20.98 -22.94 14.35
N LYS A 178 -20.14 -23.98 14.27
CA LYS A 178 -19.16 -24.31 15.32
C LYS A 178 -18.18 -23.16 15.57
N LEU A 179 -17.68 -22.52 14.51
CA LEU A 179 -16.84 -21.33 14.65
C LEU A 179 -17.62 -20.16 15.26
N TRP A 180 -18.86 -19.94 14.81
CA TRP A 180 -19.73 -18.89 15.34
C TRP A 180 -20.00 -19.03 16.84
N GLU A 181 -20.15 -20.24 17.35
CA GLU A 181 -20.32 -20.50 18.79
C GLU A 181 -19.05 -20.23 19.60
N ARG A 182 -17.87 -20.47 19.02
CA ARG A 182 -16.55 -20.30 19.67
C ARG A 182 -15.98 -18.88 19.56
N THR A 183 -16.80 -17.93 19.14
CA THR A 183 -16.35 -16.55 18.86
C THR A 183 -17.11 -15.55 19.71
N ASP A 184 -16.39 -14.47 20.03
CA ASP A 184 -16.79 -13.48 21.00
C ASP A 184 -17.55 -12.32 20.35
N ILE A 185 -18.32 -11.63 21.16
CA ILE A 185 -19.08 -10.45 20.74
C ILE A 185 -18.10 -9.30 20.52
N VAL A 186 -18.33 -8.54 19.45
CA VAL A 186 -17.61 -7.28 19.22
C VAL A 186 -18.40 -6.14 19.88
N ASP A 187 -18.03 -5.75 21.09
CA ASP A 187 -18.60 -4.57 21.79
C ASP A 187 -17.68 -3.34 21.74
N GLU A 188 -18.13 -2.20 22.26
CA GLU A 188 -17.33 -0.97 22.28
C GLU A 188 -16.08 -1.08 23.16
N GLU A 189 -16.13 -1.89 24.22
CA GLU A 189 -14.99 -2.11 25.10
C GLU A 189 -13.88 -2.88 24.37
N PHE A 190 -14.26 -3.97 23.69
CA PHE A 190 -13.38 -4.75 22.84
C PHE A 190 -12.72 -3.86 21.77
N ILE A 191 -13.52 -3.11 21.01
CA ILE A 191 -12.96 -2.28 19.91
C ILE A 191 -11.98 -1.24 20.48
N LYS A 192 -12.28 -0.63 21.63
CA LYS A 192 -11.36 0.32 22.28
C LYS A 192 -10.03 -0.33 22.69
N LYS A 193 -10.08 -1.51 23.32
CA LYS A 193 -8.88 -2.26 23.72
C LYS A 193 -8.07 -2.70 22.50
N TYR A 194 -8.73 -3.22 21.48
CA TYR A 194 -8.09 -3.69 20.26
C TYR A 194 -7.45 -2.55 19.45
N ASP A 195 -8.12 -1.38 19.37
CA ASP A 195 -7.56 -0.18 18.72
C ASP A 195 -6.28 0.32 19.41
N ALA A 196 -6.23 0.29 20.75
CA ALA A 196 -5.02 0.62 21.48
C ALA A 196 -3.87 -0.35 21.17
N LEU A 197 -4.15 -1.66 21.16
CA LEU A 197 -3.17 -2.70 20.84
C LEU A 197 -2.59 -2.53 19.43
N VAL A 198 -3.46 -2.39 18.41
CA VAL A 198 -3.04 -2.25 17.01
C VAL A 198 -2.19 -0.98 16.82
N LYS A 199 -2.54 0.13 17.48
CA LYS A 199 -1.74 1.37 17.45
C LYS A 199 -0.36 1.20 18.05
N GLU A 200 -0.23 0.45 19.14
CA GLU A 200 1.05 0.18 19.78
C GLU A 200 1.94 -0.70 18.88
N ILE A 201 1.39 -1.76 18.30
CA ILE A 201 2.08 -2.65 17.35
C ILE A 201 2.61 -1.84 16.16
N ASN A 202 1.74 -1.07 15.50
CA ASN A 202 2.11 -0.25 14.34
C ASN A 202 3.20 0.78 14.67
N LYS A 203 3.21 1.32 15.91
CA LYS A 203 4.26 2.24 16.36
C LYS A 203 5.61 1.53 16.47
N ASN A 204 5.63 0.33 17.05
CA ASN A 204 6.84 -0.48 17.20
C ASN A 204 7.36 -0.99 15.85
N GLU A 205 6.46 -1.42 14.94
CA GLU A 205 6.82 -1.81 13.57
C GLU A 205 7.45 -0.66 12.80
N ARG A 206 6.88 0.55 12.85
CA ARG A 206 7.50 1.73 12.23
C ARG A 206 8.89 2.03 12.79
N GLN A 207 9.09 1.86 14.10
CA GLN A 207 10.42 2.04 14.70
C GLN A 207 11.42 0.99 14.18
N ASN A 208 11.00 -0.26 14.03
CA ASN A 208 11.82 -1.34 13.47
C ASN A 208 12.07 -1.18 11.96
N GLU A 209 11.06 -0.77 11.18
CA GLU A 209 11.21 -0.44 9.76
C GLU A 209 12.16 0.73 9.54
N ILE A 210 12.12 1.76 10.38
CA ILE A 210 13.10 2.85 10.33
C ILE A 210 14.51 2.29 10.52
N GLN A 211 14.72 1.39 11.48
CA GLN A 211 16.02 0.76 11.73
C GLN A 211 16.49 -0.18 10.60
N LEU A 212 15.58 -0.86 9.89
CA LEU A 212 15.92 -1.73 8.75
C LEU A 212 16.08 -0.94 7.44
N SER A 213 15.29 0.11 7.23
CA SER A 213 15.43 1.03 6.09
C SER A 213 16.77 1.74 6.08
N ASP A 214 17.38 1.90 7.26
CA ASP A 214 18.74 2.40 7.44
C ASP A 214 19.83 1.49 6.82
N TYR A 215 19.49 0.26 6.43
CA TYR A 215 20.36 -0.71 5.73
C TYR A 215 20.02 -0.87 4.24
N GLN A 216 18.84 -0.47 3.77
CA GLN A 216 18.50 -0.54 2.35
C GLN A 216 19.08 0.65 1.57
N SER A 217 19.84 0.37 0.53
CA SER A 217 20.27 1.41 -0.41
C SER A 217 19.06 2.05 -1.08
N ILE A 218 18.81 3.33 -0.81
CA ILE A 218 17.76 4.10 -1.47
C ILE A 218 18.17 4.31 -2.93
N LYS A 219 17.31 3.91 -3.88
CA LYS A 219 17.55 4.01 -5.32
C LYS A 219 16.60 5.02 -5.97
N PRO A 220 17.04 5.73 -7.01
CA PRO A 220 16.17 6.63 -7.76
C PRO A 220 15.09 5.84 -8.49
N ASN A 221 13.86 6.35 -8.50
CA ASN A 221 12.79 5.83 -9.34
C ASN A 221 13.06 6.15 -10.84
N PRO A 222 12.31 5.57 -11.80
CA PRO A 222 12.58 5.76 -13.23
C PRO A 222 12.57 7.23 -13.69
N MET A 223 11.68 8.06 -13.14
CA MET A 223 11.60 9.48 -13.48
C MET A 223 12.82 10.23 -12.95
N GLN A 224 13.19 10.00 -11.70
CA GLN A 224 14.38 10.61 -11.08
C GLN A 224 15.64 10.22 -11.83
N ARG A 225 15.80 8.94 -12.21
CA ARG A 225 16.94 8.47 -13.00
C ARG A 225 17.04 9.23 -14.33
N ARG A 226 15.93 9.35 -15.06
CA ARG A 226 15.91 10.09 -16.33
C ARG A 226 16.25 11.58 -16.15
N ALA A 227 15.82 12.20 -15.06
CA ALA A 227 16.16 13.58 -14.75
C ALA A 227 17.66 13.75 -14.51
N VAL A 228 18.25 12.88 -13.68
CA VAL A 228 19.70 12.87 -13.40
C VAL A 228 20.52 12.60 -14.67
N ASP A 229 20.14 11.63 -15.50
CA ASP A 229 20.80 11.33 -16.78
C ASP A 229 20.82 12.55 -17.72
N ASN A 230 19.70 13.30 -17.76
CA ASN A 230 19.59 14.52 -18.56
C ASN A 230 20.47 15.66 -18.02
N LEU A 231 20.50 15.85 -16.70
CA LEU A 231 21.39 16.83 -16.05
C LEU A 231 22.86 16.50 -16.31
N SER A 232 23.23 15.23 -16.21
CA SER A 232 24.56 14.70 -16.54
C SER A 232 24.93 14.98 -18.00
N ARG A 233 23.98 14.85 -18.93
CA ARG A 233 24.15 15.23 -20.34
C ARG A 233 24.36 16.73 -20.53
N LEU A 234 23.54 17.58 -19.89
CA LEU A 234 23.68 19.05 -19.98
C LEU A 234 25.07 19.51 -19.52
N ARG A 235 25.55 18.98 -18.40
CA ARG A 235 26.91 19.26 -17.89
C ARG A 235 28.00 18.86 -18.88
N ARG A 236 27.88 17.70 -19.54
CA ARG A 236 28.84 17.27 -20.59
C ARG A 236 28.83 18.17 -21.82
N MET A 237 27.73 18.90 -22.05
CA MET A 237 27.63 19.89 -23.13
C MET A 237 28.19 21.27 -22.73
N GLY A 238 28.66 21.43 -21.50
CA GLY A 238 29.21 22.69 -20.98
C GLY A 238 28.18 23.62 -20.35
N GLU A 239 26.94 23.16 -20.15
CA GLU A 239 25.92 23.95 -19.46
C GLU A 239 26.21 24.01 -17.95
N GLU A 240 26.18 25.21 -17.40
CA GLU A 240 26.44 25.47 -15.97
C GLU A 240 25.15 25.71 -15.17
N LYS A 241 23.99 25.76 -15.85
CA LYS A 241 22.69 26.05 -15.24
C LYS A 241 21.62 25.13 -15.82
N ALA A 242 20.74 24.61 -14.97
CA ALA A 242 19.56 23.86 -15.40
C ALA A 242 18.35 24.22 -14.55
N LEU A 243 17.15 23.92 -15.05
CA LEU A 243 15.90 24.00 -14.31
C LEU A 243 15.16 22.67 -14.45
N VAL A 244 14.79 22.07 -13.34
CA VAL A 244 13.99 20.84 -13.33
C VAL A 244 12.57 21.14 -12.83
N ILE A 245 11.59 20.80 -13.66
CA ILE A 245 10.17 20.92 -13.34
C ILE A 245 9.63 19.53 -13.02
N ALA A 246 9.06 19.36 -11.83
CA ALA A 246 8.49 18.11 -11.36
C ALA A 246 7.24 18.36 -10.52
N ALA A 247 6.27 17.45 -10.60
CA ALA A 247 5.03 17.54 -9.83
C ALA A 247 5.30 17.38 -8.32
N THR A 248 4.41 17.95 -7.49
CA THR A 248 4.49 17.79 -6.04
C THR A 248 4.40 16.31 -5.64
N GLY A 249 5.16 15.89 -4.63
CA GLY A 249 5.15 14.51 -4.15
C GLY A 249 5.97 13.52 -4.98
N THR A 250 6.57 13.91 -6.11
CA THR A 250 7.41 13.01 -6.93
C THR A 250 8.86 12.89 -6.43
N GLY A 251 9.17 13.46 -5.27
CA GLY A 251 10.49 13.38 -4.64
C GLY A 251 11.54 14.29 -5.28
N LYS A 252 11.23 15.58 -5.53
CA LYS A 252 12.16 16.59 -6.05
C LYS A 252 13.48 16.65 -5.25
N THR A 253 13.37 16.64 -3.93
CA THR A 253 14.51 16.68 -3.01
C THR A 253 15.42 15.44 -3.14
N TYR A 254 14.83 14.25 -3.29
CA TYR A 254 15.60 13.04 -3.55
C TYR A 254 16.26 13.09 -4.93
N MET A 255 15.58 13.60 -5.94
CA MET A 255 16.13 13.81 -7.29
C MET A 255 17.38 14.69 -7.25
N SER A 256 17.31 15.88 -6.62
CA SER A 256 18.46 16.78 -6.52
C SER A 256 19.62 16.18 -5.74
N ALA A 257 19.31 15.37 -4.71
CA ALA A 257 20.34 14.69 -3.93
C ALA A 257 21.04 13.58 -4.74
N PHE A 258 20.30 12.79 -5.53
CA PHE A 258 20.89 11.84 -6.45
C PHE A 258 21.79 12.52 -7.48
N ASP A 259 21.36 13.66 -8.01
CA ASP A 259 22.17 14.41 -8.99
C ASP A 259 23.47 14.94 -8.38
N VAL A 260 23.42 15.49 -7.17
CA VAL A 260 24.62 15.91 -6.41
C VAL A 260 25.59 14.75 -6.19
N ILE A 261 25.06 13.56 -5.87
CA ILE A 261 25.85 12.35 -5.63
C ILE A 261 26.53 11.87 -6.91
N GLU A 262 25.81 11.89 -8.04
CA GLU A 262 26.34 11.53 -9.36
C GLU A 262 27.38 12.55 -9.84
N TYR A 263 27.11 13.84 -9.66
CA TYR A 263 28.06 14.92 -9.92
C TYR A 263 29.29 14.84 -9.00
N ASN A 264 29.17 14.14 -7.87
CA ASN A 264 30.22 13.99 -6.85
C ASN A 264 30.69 15.35 -6.28
N ALA A 265 29.75 16.27 -6.05
CA ALA A 265 30.04 17.59 -5.48
C ALA A 265 30.65 17.45 -4.09
N LYS A 266 31.68 18.25 -3.79
CA LYS A 266 32.28 18.33 -2.45
C LYS A 266 31.68 19.45 -1.60
N LYS A 267 31.31 20.56 -2.23
CA LYS A 267 30.70 21.71 -1.56
C LYS A 267 29.35 22.04 -2.19
N VAL A 268 28.28 21.97 -1.41
CA VAL A 268 26.90 22.15 -1.88
C VAL A 268 26.19 23.19 -1.04
N LEU A 269 25.47 24.10 -1.69
CA LEU A 269 24.52 25.00 -1.04
C LEU A 269 23.10 24.67 -1.52
N PHE A 270 22.24 24.26 -0.59
CA PHE A 270 20.83 24.00 -0.83
C PHE A 270 19.99 25.12 -0.23
N ILE A 271 19.25 25.85 -1.06
CA ILE A 271 18.46 27.02 -0.65
C ILE A 271 16.97 26.71 -0.70
N VAL A 272 16.28 27.01 0.41
CA VAL A 272 14.83 26.90 0.53
C VAL A 272 14.19 28.17 1.08
N HIS A 273 12.87 28.27 0.95
CA HIS A 273 12.12 29.37 1.55
C HIS A 273 11.75 29.14 3.03
N ARG A 274 11.51 27.89 3.44
CA ARG A 274 11.00 27.54 4.79
C ARG A 274 11.92 26.57 5.52
N GLU A 275 12.07 26.76 6.83
CA GLU A 275 12.97 25.95 7.68
C GLU A 275 12.50 24.49 7.85
N GLU A 276 11.20 24.22 7.78
CA GLU A 276 10.67 22.84 7.80
C GLU A 276 11.19 22.03 6.60
N ILE A 277 11.07 22.61 5.40
CA ILE A 277 11.56 22.02 4.13
C ILE A 277 13.08 21.83 4.18
N LEU A 278 13.79 22.76 4.82
CA LEU A 278 15.23 22.70 5.02
C LEU A 278 15.65 21.42 5.76
N GLN A 279 14.95 21.09 6.86
CA GLN A 279 15.26 19.90 7.65
C GLN A 279 14.91 18.61 6.91
N ASP A 280 13.81 18.60 6.15
CA ASP A 280 13.45 17.47 5.29
C ASP A 280 14.50 17.23 4.19
N ALA A 281 14.97 18.29 3.55
CA ALA A 281 16.05 18.22 2.57
C ALA A 281 17.33 17.67 3.18
N ARG A 282 17.76 18.21 4.33
CA ARG A 282 18.95 17.72 5.04
C ARG A 282 18.83 16.23 5.39
N ARG A 283 17.67 15.78 5.87
CA ARG A 283 17.42 14.36 6.17
C ARG A 283 17.50 13.48 4.92
N ALA A 284 16.92 13.92 3.80
CA ALA A 284 16.96 13.18 2.54
C ALA A 284 18.40 13.01 2.05
N PHE A 285 19.19 14.07 2.06
CA PHE A 285 20.62 14.01 1.71
C PHE A 285 21.40 13.11 2.66
N ALA A 286 21.21 13.25 3.98
CA ALA A 286 21.92 12.45 4.99
C ALA A 286 21.69 10.94 4.80
N ARG A 287 20.47 10.54 4.43
CA ARG A 287 20.15 9.13 4.13
C ARG A 287 20.89 8.61 2.90
N LEU A 288 21.09 9.44 1.89
CA LEU A 288 21.71 9.03 0.62
C LEU A 288 23.24 9.01 0.66
N VAL A 289 23.85 9.86 1.48
CA VAL A 289 25.32 9.95 1.59
C VAL A 289 25.87 9.35 2.88
N LYS A 290 25.09 8.52 3.58
CA LYS A 290 25.48 7.88 4.87
C LYS A 290 26.86 7.21 4.88
N ASN A 291 27.34 6.73 3.72
CA ASN A 291 28.64 6.07 3.55
C ASN A 291 29.74 6.99 3.00
N LYS A 292 29.45 8.27 2.75
CA LYS A 292 30.41 9.29 2.35
C LYS A 292 30.53 10.22 3.54
N ASP A 293 31.66 10.20 4.24
CA ASP A 293 31.94 11.01 5.43
C ASP A 293 31.84 12.52 5.12
N MET A 294 30.61 13.03 5.04
CA MET A 294 30.27 14.38 4.63
C MET A 294 29.56 15.11 5.76
N LYS A 295 30.08 16.27 6.12
CA LYS A 295 29.52 17.13 7.15
C LYS A 295 28.36 17.93 6.57
N MET A 296 27.21 17.85 7.22
CA MET A 296 26.03 18.63 6.84
C MET A 296 25.69 19.65 7.92
N GLY A 297 25.40 20.88 7.49
CA GLY A 297 25.06 21.98 8.38
C GLY A 297 23.84 22.74 7.94
N VAL A 298 23.31 23.56 8.84
CA VAL A 298 22.21 24.47 8.55
C VAL A 298 22.62 25.92 8.79
N TYR A 299 22.11 26.80 7.93
CA TYR A 299 22.31 28.25 8.01
C TYR A 299 20.96 28.97 8.01
N THR A 300 20.42 29.16 9.21
CA THR A 300 19.13 29.80 9.47
C THR A 300 19.30 31.03 10.36
N GLY A 301 18.21 31.61 10.86
CA GLY A 301 18.29 32.76 11.77
C GLY A 301 18.85 32.37 13.14
N SER A 302 18.63 31.12 13.56
CA SER A 302 18.98 30.60 14.89
C SER A 302 20.28 29.78 14.89
N ARG A 303 20.71 29.25 13.75
CA ARG A 303 21.88 28.38 13.64
C ARG A 303 22.72 28.73 12.41
N LYS A 304 24.06 28.73 12.57
CA LYS A 304 25.01 29.16 11.55
C LYS A 304 26.19 28.19 11.49
N ASP A 305 25.97 27.04 10.87
CA ASP A 305 27.06 26.07 10.63
C ASP A 305 27.86 26.53 9.39
N THR A 306 29.18 26.73 9.50
CA THR A 306 30.03 27.17 8.38
C THR A 306 31.04 26.11 7.93
N GLU A 307 31.54 25.29 8.86
CA GLU A 307 32.55 24.25 8.60
C GLU A 307 31.92 22.93 8.14
N VAL A 308 31.18 22.98 7.03
CA VAL A 308 30.43 21.84 6.48
C VAL A 308 30.62 21.71 4.97
N ASP A 309 30.38 20.50 4.47
CA ASP A 309 30.43 20.19 3.04
C ASP A 309 29.11 20.56 2.38
N PHE A 310 27.99 20.15 2.96
CA PHE A 310 26.65 20.45 2.45
C PHE A 310 25.93 21.41 3.40
N LEU A 311 25.71 22.63 2.92
CA LEU A 311 25.05 23.69 3.66
C LEU A 311 23.60 23.84 3.22
N PHE A 312 22.67 23.70 4.16
CA PHE A 312 21.24 23.91 3.93
C PHE A 312 20.84 25.27 4.52
N ALA A 313 20.44 26.22 3.68
CA ALA A 313 20.18 27.58 4.08
C ALA A 313 18.78 28.04 3.71
N THR A 314 18.22 28.94 4.52
CA THR A 314 17.05 29.71 4.07
C THR A 314 17.51 30.85 3.18
N ILE A 315 16.71 31.20 2.17
CA ILE A 315 17.01 32.35 1.31
C ILE A 315 17.16 33.66 2.10
N GLN A 316 16.38 33.83 3.16
CA GLN A 316 16.42 35.03 4.01
C GLN A 316 17.73 35.15 4.80
N SER A 317 18.25 34.03 5.30
CA SER A 317 19.55 34.03 6.00
C SER A 317 20.70 34.17 5.02
N MET A 318 20.66 33.48 3.89
CA MET A 318 21.74 33.51 2.91
C MET A 318 21.85 34.88 2.24
N SER A 319 20.72 35.48 1.81
CA SER A 319 20.73 36.82 1.18
C SER A 319 21.27 37.94 2.08
N ARG A 320 21.23 37.77 3.42
CA ARG A 320 21.79 38.74 4.38
C ARG A 320 23.26 38.52 4.70
N HIS A 321 23.74 37.29 4.57
CA HIS A 321 25.10 36.90 4.98
C HIS A 321 25.93 36.32 3.83
N LEU A 322 25.54 36.54 2.58
CA LEU A 322 26.25 36.02 1.40
C LEU A 322 27.74 36.42 1.39
N HIS A 323 28.09 37.59 1.90
CA HIS A 323 29.48 38.06 2.01
C HIS A 323 30.32 37.33 3.07
N SER A 324 29.71 36.49 3.90
CA SER A 324 30.42 35.60 4.82
C SER A 324 31.02 34.36 4.13
N PHE A 325 30.71 34.16 2.85
CA PHE A 325 31.21 33.07 2.02
C PHE A 325 31.92 33.63 0.79
N SER A 326 32.93 32.94 0.26
CA SER A 326 33.50 33.32 -1.04
C SER A 326 32.50 33.08 -2.16
N LYS A 327 32.67 33.79 -3.29
CA LYS A 327 31.77 33.65 -4.45
C LYS A 327 31.80 32.23 -5.03
N ASP A 328 32.94 31.55 -4.93
CA ASP A 328 33.24 30.23 -5.47
C ASP A 328 33.25 29.11 -4.40
N GLU A 329 32.80 29.39 -3.17
CA GLU A 329 32.78 28.42 -2.06
C GLU A 329 32.02 27.12 -2.41
N PHE A 330 30.92 27.25 -3.15
CA PHE A 330 30.01 26.15 -3.46
C PHE A 330 30.20 25.68 -4.89
N GLU A 331 30.53 24.40 -5.07
CA GLU A 331 30.62 23.79 -6.40
C GLU A 331 29.25 23.58 -7.04
N TYR A 332 28.24 23.33 -6.20
CA TYR A 332 26.89 23.02 -6.65
C TYR A 332 25.87 23.83 -5.82
N LEU A 333 25.06 24.63 -6.49
CA LEU A 333 23.99 25.42 -5.89
C LEU A 333 22.64 24.83 -6.29
N ILE A 334 21.77 24.52 -5.33
CA ILE A 334 20.40 24.06 -5.58
C ILE A 334 19.44 25.08 -5.02
N ILE A 335 18.45 25.48 -5.82
CA ILE A 335 17.37 26.35 -5.37
C ILE A 335 16.04 25.61 -5.45
N ASP A 336 15.43 25.34 -4.30
CA ASP A 336 14.06 24.84 -4.27
C ASP A 336 13.06 25.97 -4.57
N GLU A 337 12.00 25.63 -5.27
CA GLU A 337 10.97 26.56 -5.74
C GLU A 337 11.53 27.76 -6.54
N ALA A 338 12.31 27.44 -7.59
CA ALA A 338 12.94 28.41 -8.50
C ALA A 338 11.99 29.43 -9.15
N HIS A 339 10.67 29.21 -9.09
CA HIS A 339 9.67 30.19 -9.55
C HIS A 339 9.69 31.51 -8.74
N HIS A 340 10.34 31.52 -7.57
CA HIS A 340 10.59 32.73 -6.77
C HIS A 340 11.89 33.47 -7.13
N SER A 341 12.64 33.00 -8.14
CA SER A 341 13.93 33.55 -8.56
C SER A 341 13.90 35.03 -9.00
N SER A 342 12.72 35.55 -9.35
CA SER A 342 12.52 36.97 -9.70
C SER A 342 12.53 37.92 -8.50
N SER A 343 12.47 37.40 -7.27
CA SER A 343 12.50 38.23 -6.06
C SER A 343 13.91 38.78 -5.78
N SER A 344 13.97 39.96 -5.15
CA SER A 344 15.24 40.64 -4.85
C SER A 344 16.22 39.81 -4.03
N SER A 345 15.72 38.94 -3.16
CA SER A 345 16.57 38.11 -2.29
C SER A 345 17.22 36.96 -3.05
N TYR A 346 16.49 36.31 -3.97
CA TYR A 346 17.04 35.25 -4.82
C TYR A 346 18.05 35.84 -5.81
N LYS A 347 17.70 36.97 -6.43
CA LYS A 347 18.61 37.67 -7.35
C LYS A 347 19.93 38.05 -6.69
N LYS A 348 19.92 38.60 -5.46
CA LYS A 348 21.15 38.91 -4.70
C LYS A 348 22.06 37.70 -4.52
N VAL A 349 21.50 36.53 -4.24
CA VAL A 349 22.27 35.30 -4.02
C VAL A 349 22.80 34.77 -5.35
N LEU A 350 21.97 34.74 -6.38
CA LEU A 350 22.32 34.28 -7.74
C LEU A 350 23.36 35.17 -8.43
N ASP A 351 23.33 36.47 -8.18
CA ASP A 351 24.30 37.43 -8.73
C ASP A 351 25.65 37.39 -7.99
N TYR A 352 25.68 36.85 -6.76
CA TYR A 352 26.88 36.79 -5.93
C TYR A 352 27.70 35.51 -6.14
N PHE A 353 27.04 34.35 -6.04
CA PHE A 353 27.71 33.06 -6.10
C PHE A 353 27.98 32.61 -7.55
N THR A 354 29.12 31.99 -7.76
CA THR A 354 29.60 31.48 -9.04
C THR A 354 29.91 29.98 -8.92
N PRO A 355 28.87 29.13 -8.74
CA PRO A 355 29.06 27.69 -8.63
C PRO A 355 29.43 27.08 -9.99
N LYS A 356 30.06 25.90 -9.97
CA LYS A 356 30.32 25.12 -11.20
C LYS A 356 29.00 24.63 -11.83
N PHE A 357 27.96 24.43 -11.02
CA PHE A 357 26.63 24.13 -11.50
C PHE A 357 25.54 24.72 -10.61
N LEU A 358 24.50 25.28 -11.22
CA LEU A 358 23.29 25.77 -10.56
C LEU A 358 22.06 24.99 -11.06
N LEU A 359 21.29 24.44 -10.12
CA LEU A 359 20.07 23.67 -10.36
C LEU A 359 18.82 24.35 -9.79
#